data_AF-A0A9P9DWL8-F1
#
_entry.id   AF-A0A9P9DWL8-F1
#
_cell.length_a   1.000
_cell.length_b   1.000
_cell.length_c   1.000
_cell.angle_alpha   90.00
_cell.angle_beta   90.00
_cell.angle_gamma   90.00
#
_symmetry.space_group_name_H-M   'P 1'
#
loop_
_entity.id
_entity.type
_entity.pdbx_description
1 polymer ?
#
loop_
_entity_poly.entity_id
_entity_poly.type
_entity_poly.pdbx_seq_one_letter_code
_entity_poly.pdbx_strand_id
1 'polypeptide(L)'
;MKAFIFLLPLVAAIAIPEDTKCQCPQVKCPGDDAVALCNCLNSAETLCKNHCPEYTPTYRPCPTKVPNPTTAPPKPTPSTKPPKCVCDVLYCPQVWPESCHCGNNSKKVCYEQCGGAKPEYQTCPDISNPATLITRLTRTLAPSSPPPTKSTKPASSTKPTPTPSFPKNPLCGGGRGNYRQCADGWTCIKDPRKPGCGPECDGFGICVKDKMCGGIAGFGCPEKGMVCVDDPRDDCSVDKGGADCSGVCIWEKNEGTEEGL
;
A
#
# COMPACT_ATOMS: atom_id res chain seq x y z
N MET A 1 -27.11 -67.31 -36.16
CA MET A 1 -27.45 -66.94 -34.77
C MET A 1 -26.73 -65.63 -34.43
N LYS A 2 -27.49 -64.59 -34.04
CA LYS A 2 -27.10 -63.40 -33.24
C LYS A 2 -26.07 -62.48 -33.93
N ALA A 3 -26.41 -61.41 -34.65
CA ALA A 3 -27.27 -60.25 -34.35
C ALA A 3 -26.94 -59.61 -33.00
N PHE A 4 -26.11 -58.56 -32.99
CA PHE A 4 -26.19 -57.44 -32.05
C PHE A 4 -25.53 -56.20 -32.67
N ILE A 5 -26.38 -55.34 -33.22
CA ILE A 5 -26.07 -53.97 -33.63
C ILE A 5 -26.00 -53.14 -32.35
N PHE A 6 -24.79 -52.71 -31.96
CA PHE A 6 -24.63 -51.71 -30.89
C PHE A 6 -24.68 -50.30 -31.51
N LEU A 7 -25.90 -49.77 -31.59
CA LEU A 7 -26.17 -48.35 -31.76
C LEU A 7 -25.81 -47.64 -30.44
N LEU A 8 -24.62 -47.04 -30.38
CA LEU A 8 -24.24 -46.08 -29.35
C LEU A 8 -24.89 -44.73 -29.66
N PRO A 9 -25.68 -44.14 -28.74
CA PRO A 9 -26.26 -42.83 -28.98
C PRO A 9 -25.16 -41.77 -28.89
N LEU A 10 -24.99 -41.03 -29.98
CA LEU A 10 -24.35 -39.72 -30.04
C LEU A 10 -25.16 -38.76 -29.15
N VAL A 11 -24.93 -38.80 -27.83
CA VAL A 11 -25.33 -37.73 -26.93
C VAL A 11 -24.34 -36.61 -27.16
N ALA A 12 -24.68 -35.73 -28.11
CA ALA A 12 -24.10 -34.41 -28.18
C ALA A 12 -24.30 -33.77 -26.81
N ALA A 13 -23.22 -33.61 -26.05
CA ALA A 13 -23.19 -32.71 -24.91
C ALA A 13 -23.41 -31.31 -25.48
N ILE A 14 -24.68 -30.89 -25.53
CA ILE A 14 -25.03 -29.49 -25.66
C ILE A 14 -24.44 -28.85 -24.40
N ALA A 15 -23.31 -28.17 -24.56
CA ALA A 15 -22.82 -27.23 -23.57
C ALA A 15 -23.94 -26.18 -23.44
N ILE A 16 -24.75 -26.33 -22.41
CA ILE A 16 -25.63 -25.26 -21.95
C ILE A 16 -24.66 -24.11 -21.65
N PRO A 17 -24.79 -22.94 -22.29
CA PRO A 17 -24.02 -21.78 -21.86
C PRO A 17 -24.41 -21.55 -20.40
N GLU A 18 -23.46 -21.75 -19.48
CA GLU A 18 -23.66 -21.29 -18.12
C GLU A 18 -24.07 -19.83 -18.21
N ASP A 19 -25.26 -19.53 -17.69
CA ASP A 19 -25.78 -18.17 -17.55
C ASP A 19 -24.62 -17.27 -17.17
N THR A 20 -24.33 -16.30 -18.04
CA THR A 20 -23.28 -15.31 -17.93
C THR A 20 -23.62 -14.38 -16.77
N LYS A 21 -23.56 -14.90 -15.54
CA LYS A 21 -23.65 -14.11 -14.32
C LYS A 21 -22.40 -13.25 -14.31
N CYS A 22 -22.61 -11.99 -14.68
CA CYS A 22 -21.58 -10.96 -14.67
C CYS A 22 -20.81 -11.03 -13.35
N GLN A 23 -19.48 -11.15 -13.47
CA GLN A 23 -18.62 -11.45 -12.34
C GLN A 23 -18.03 -10.15 -11.82
N CYS A 24 -18.35 -9.80 -10.57
CA CYS A 24 -17.97 -8.49 -10.07
C CYS A 24 -16.47 -8.40 -9.75
N PRO A 25 -15.84 -7.25 -10.01
CA PRO A 25 -14.44 -7.04 -9.66
C PRO A 25 -14.21 -7.17 -8.16
N GLN A 26 -13.16 -7.92 -7.79
CA GLN A 26 -12.75 -8.08 -6.40
C GLN A 26 -12.07 -6.81 -5.91
N VAL A 27 -12.55 -6.23 -4.81
CA VAL A 27 -11.91 -5.09 -4.15
C VAL A 27 -11.34 -5.52 -2.81
N LYS A 28 -10.14 -5.03 -2.48
CA LYS A 28 -9.51 -5.29 -1.19
C LYS A 28 -9.80 -4.13 -0.26
N CYS A 29 -10.64 -4.36 0.74
CA CYS A 29 -10.96 -3.35 1.73
C CYS A 29 -10.00 -3.37 2.94
N PRO A 30 -9.66 -2.20 3.50
CA PRO A 30 -8.92 -2.10 4.75
C PRO A 30 -9.73 -2.71 5.90
N GLY A 31 -9.08 -3.41 6.82
CA GLY A 31 -9.74 -4.09 7.96
C GLY A 31 -9.49 -3.44 9.32
N ASP A 32 -8.71 -2.36 9.33
CA ASP A 32 -8.19 -1.66 10.50
C ASP A 32 -9.10 -0.49 10.96
N ASP A 33 -9.94 0.04 10.08
CA ASP A 33 -10.96 1.05 10.40
C ASP A 33 -12.35 0.56 9.96
N ALA A 34 -13.28 0.43 10.90
CA ALA A 34 -14.65 -0.01 10.64
C ALA A 34 -15.42 0.94 9.70
N VAL A 35 -15.12 2.25 9.74
CA VAL A 35 -15.71 3.24 8.85
C VAL A 35 -15.14 3.08 7.44
N ALA A 36 -13.81 2.97 7.32
CA ALA A 36 -13.14 2.77 6.02
C ALA A 36 -13.53 1.44 5.37
N LEU A 37 -13.61 0.35 6.15
CA LEU A 37 -14.08 -0.95 5.69
C LEU A 37 -15.50 -0.86 5.14
N CYS A 38 -16.42 -0.24 5.89
CA CYS A 38 -17.81 -0.13 5.44
C CYS A 38 -17.95 0.72 4.17
N ASN A 39 -17.26 1.86 4.11
CA ASN A 39 -17.28 2.73 2.93
C ASN A 39 -16.69 2.01 1.70
N CYS A 40 -15.63 1.23 1.90
CA CYS A 40 -15.04 0.42 0.83
C CYS A 40 -16.01 -0.67 0.33
N LEU A 41 -16.68 -1.39 1.23
CA LEU A 41 -17.67 -2.40 0.85
C LEU A 41 -18.83 -1.78 0.08
N ASN A 42 -19.36 -0.63 0.52
CA ASN A 42 -20.41 0.07 -0.23
C ASN A 42 -19.93 0.55 -1.61
N SER A 43 -18.68 0.98 -1.73
CA SER A 43 -18.11 1.36 -3.03
C SER A 43 -17.94 0.16 -3.95
N ALA A 44 -17.64 -1.02 -3.40
CA ALA A 44 -17.60 -2.30 -4.13
C ALA A 44 -18.95 -2.62 -4.79
N GLU A 45 -20.03 -2.44 -4.03
CA GLU A 45 -21.41 -2.66 -4.48
C GLU A 45 -21.75 -1.77 -5.67
N THR A 46 -21.41 -0.47 -5.60
CA THR A 46 -21.59 0.47 -6.70
C THR A 46 -20.77 0.07 -7.93
N LEU A 47 -19.52 -0.33 -7.72
CA LEU A 47 -18.63 -0.74 -8.81
C LEU A 47 -19.14 -2.02 -9.51
N CYS A 48 -19.66 -2.96 -8.73
CA CYS A 48 -20.32 -4.17 -9.20
C CYS A 48 -21.60 -3.85 -10.00
N LYS A 49 -22.42 -2.88 -9.55
CA LYS A 49 -23.58 -2.39 -10.32
C LYS A 49 -23.19 -1.76 -11.66
N ASN A 50 -22.11 -0.98 -11.67
CA ASN A 50 -21.63 -0.33 -12.89
C ASN A 50 -21.06 -1.34 -13.90
N HIS A 51 -20.43 -2.41 -13.40
CA HIS A 51 -19.92 -3.50 -14.24
C HIS A 51 -21.06 -4.44 -14.71
N CYS A 52 -22.03 -4.67 -13.83
CA CYS A 52 -23.13 -5.61 -14.01
C CYS A 52 -24.47 -4.87 -13.87
N PRO A 53 -25.08 -4.41 -14.96
CA PRO A 53 -26.32 -3.62 -14.91
C PRO A 53 -27.50 -4.34 -14.24
N GLU A 54 -27.53 -5.67 -14.27
CA GLU A 54 -28.55 -6.51 -13.62
C GLU A 54 -28.27 -6.76 -12.13
N TYR A 55 -27.06 -6.45 -11.64
CA TYR A 55 -26.72 -6.59 -10.22
C TYR A 55 -27.56 -5.63 -9.37
N THR A 56 -27.97 -6.03 -8.17
CA THR A 56 -28.68 -5.14 -7.24
C THR A 56 -27.80 -4.88 -6.02
N PRO A 57 -27.21 -3.68 -5.91
CA PRO A 57 -26.28 -3.37 -4.82
C PRO A 57 -26.97 -3.35 -3.47
N THR A 58 -26.32 -3.95 -2.47
CA THR A 58 -26.80 -3.98 -1.08
C THR A 58 -25.97 -3.06 -0.20
N TYR A 59 -26.43 -1.82 -0.05
CA TYR A 59 -25.73 -0.85 0.80
C TYR A 59 -26.01 -1.07 2.28
N ARG A 60 -24.95 -0.98 3.09
CA ARG A 60 -25.05 -1.07 4.55
C ARG A 60 -24.84 0.31 5.16
N PRO A 61 -25.58 0.68 6.22
CA PRO A 61 -25.35 1.93 6.92
C PRO A 61 -23.97 1.88 7.59
N CYS A 62 -23.08 2.78 7.19
CA CYS A 62 -21.76 2.87 7.80
C CYS A 62 -21.83 3.62 9.13
N PRO A 63 -21.06 3.19 10.14
CA PRO A 63 -20.93 3.94 11.37
C PRO A 63 -20.42 5.34 11.02
N THR A 64 -21.12 6.37 11.47
CA THR A 64 -20.56 7.72 11.49
C THR A 64 -19.40 7.69 12.48
N LYS A 65 -18.26 8.31 12.14
CA LYS A 65 -17.08 8.41 13.01
C LYS A 65 -17.54 8.58 14.46
N VAL A 66 -17.34 7.55 15.28
CA VAL A 66 -17.38 7.71 16.72
C VAL A 66 -16.26 8.72 17.02
N PRO A 67 -16.47 9.77 17.82
CA PRO A 67 -15.43 10.75 18.09
C PRO A 67 -14.17 10.02 18.54
N ASN A 68 -13.09 10.32 17.84
CA ASN A 68 -11.73 9.88 18.12
C ASN A 68 -11.46 10.02 19.63
N PRO A 69 -10.93 9.02 20.35
CA PRO A 69 -10.43 9.19 21.71
C PRO A 69 -9.12 9.99 21.65
N THR A 70 -9.22 11.27 21.31
CA THR A 70 -8.11 12.24 21.37
C THR A 70 -8.58 13.50 22.07
N THR A 71 -9.30 13.31 23.18
CA THR A 71 -9.30 14.32 24.23
C THR A 71 -8.52 13.69 25.38
N ALA A 72 -7.42 14.33 25.78
CA ALA A 72 -6.68 13.97 26.97
C ALA A 72 -7.65 13.77 28.15
N PRO A 73 -7.46 12.77 29.02
CA PRO A 73 -8.32 12.60 30.18
C PRO A 73 -8.22 13.83 31.08
N PRO A 74 -9.33 14.30 31.69
CA PRO A 74 -9.24 15.25 32.78
C PRO A 74 -8.37 14.62 33.89
N LYS A 75 -7.39 15.38 34.38
CA LYS A 75 -6.58 15.06 35.55
C LYS A 75 -7.46 14.41 36.63
N PRO A 76 -7.21 13.16 37.06
CA PRO A 76 -8.02 12.55 38.10
C PRO A 76 -7.62 13.15 39.46
N THR A 77 -8.54 13.93 40.03
CA THR A 77 -8.62 14.23 41.46
C THR A 77 -8.63 12.91 42.25
N PRO A 78 -7.99 12.83 43.43
CA PRO A 78 -7.75 11.54 44.08
C PRO A 78 -9.05 10.99 44.65
N SER A 79 -9.51 9.86 44.13
CA SER A 79 -10.53 9.06 44.80
C SER A 79 -10.32 7.57 44.54
N THR A 80 -9.81 6.94 45.59
CA THR A 80 -10.18 5.63 46.11
C THR A 80 -9.93 4.39 45.22
N LYS A 81 -8.84 3.69 45.53
CA LYS A 81 -8.53 2.30 45.12
C LYS A 81 -9.78 1.38 45.13
N PRO A 82 -9.88 0.49 44.11
CA PRO A 82 -9.89 -0.95 44.39
C PRO A 82 -8.87 -1.73 43.53
N PRO A 83 -8.62 -3.02 43.84
CA PRO A 83 -7.35 -3.68 43.56
C PRO A 83 -7.34 -4.53 42.27
N LYS A 84 -6.13 -4.67 41.71
CA LYS A 84 -5.70 -5.50 40.56
C LYS A 84 -5.70 -4.74 39.24
N CYS A 85 -4.50 -4.35 38.81
CA CYS A 85 -4.30 -3.82 37.47
C CYS A 85 -4.51 -4.95 36.45
N VAL A 86 -5.35 -4.71 35.45
CA VAL A 86 -5.65 -5.66 34.38
C VAL A 86 -4.90 -5.20 33.14
N CYS A 87 -4.01 -6.03 32.62
CA CYS A 87 -3.32 -5.74 31.37
C CYS A 87 -4.14 -6.25 30.19
N ASP A 88 -4.28 -5.41 29.16
CA ASP A 88 -4.99 -5.76 27.94
C ASP A 88 -4.21 -6.85 27.16
N VAL A 89 -4.92 -7.89 26.76
CA VAL A 89 -4.35 -8.99 25.97
C VAL A 89 -4.27 -8.54 24.51
N LEU A 90 -3.11 -8.00 24.12
CA LEU A 90 -2.85 -7.61 22.75
C LEU A 90 -2.69 -8.85 21.86
N TYR A 91 -3.43 -8.91 20.74
CA TYR A 91 -3.35 -10.02 19.80
C TYR A 91 -2.17 -9.83 18.85
N CYS A 92 -1.08 -10.57 19.06
CA CYS A 92 0.11 -10.48 18.22
C CYS A 92 0.00 -11.30 16.93
N PRO A 93 0.61 -10.81 15.82
CA PRO A 93 0.76 -11.60 14.60
C PRO A 93 1.41 -12.94 14.91
N GLN A 94 0.94 -14.03 14.28
CA GLN A 94 1.49 -15.38 14.48
C GLN A 94 2.66 -15.67 13.51
N VAL A 95 3.49 -14.67 13.22
CA VAL A 95 4.63 -14.77 12.31
C VAL A 95 5.92 -14.35 13.01
N TRP A 96 6.95 -15.18 12.91
CA TRP A 96 8.27 -14.92 13.51
C TRP A 96 9.15 -14.11 12.55
N PRO A 97 9.91 -13.08 13.00
CA PRO A 97 10.15 -12.64 14.38
C PRO A 97 9.17 -11.59 14.92
N GLU A 98 8.23 -11.10 14.12
CA GLU A 98 7.27 -10.03 14.50
C GLU A 98 6.47 -10.37 15.77
N SER A 99 6.07 -11.63 15.93
CA SER A 99 5.33 -12.12 17.09
C SER A 99 6.11 -11.92 18.41
N CYS A 100 7.44 -12.05 18.36
CA CYS A 100 8.34 -11.88 19.50
C CYS A 100 8.41 -10.41 19.93
N HIS A 101 8.63 -9.52 18.97
CA HIS A 101 8.72 -8.08 19.20
C HIS A 101 7.40 -7.52 19.73
N CYS A 102 6.28 -7.94 19.13
CA CYS A 102 4.94 -7.61 19.61
C CYS A 102 4.71 -8.09 21.05
N GLY A 103 5.03 -9.34 21.36
CA GLY A 103 4.85 -9.90 22.71
C GLY A 103 5.68 -9.17 23.78
N ASN A 104 6.92 -8.80 23.45
CA ASN A 104 7.77 -8.02 24.35
C ASN A 104 7.25 -6.61 24.58
N ASN A 105 6.78 -5.94 23.52
CA ASN A 105 6.21 -4.60 23.65
C ASN A 105 4.95 -4.59 24.52
N SER A 106 4.07 -5.59 24.37
CA SER A 106 2.88 -5.74 25.21
C SER A 106 3.21 -5.87 26.70
N LYS A 107 4.24 -6.67 27.03
CA LYS A 107 4.74 -6.80 28.40
C LYS A 107 5.31 -5.48 28.94
N LYS A 108 6.05 -4.75 28.11
CA LYS A 108 6.62 -3.45 28.47
C LYS A 108 5.53 -2.44 28.80
N VAL A 109 4.54 -2.28 27.91
CA VAL A 109 3.43 -1.34 28.09
C VAL A 109 2.61 -1.70 29.33
N CYS A 110 2.31 -2.99 29.54
CA CYS A 110 1.65 -3.47 30.75
C CYS A 110 2.43 -3.12 32.02
N TYR A 111 3.76 -3.30 32.03
CA TYR A 111 4.61 -2.93 33.16
C TYR A 111 4.63 -1.41 33.41
N GLU A 112 4.67 -0.60 32.35
CA GLU A 112 4.62 0.87 32.45
C GLU A 112 3.28 1.36 32.99
N GLN A 113 2.17 0.70 32.61
CA GLN A 113 0.82 1.07 33.04
C GLN A 113 0.49 0.57 34.45
N CYS A 114 0.86 -0.66 34.78
CA CYS A 114 0.45 -1.33 36.00
C CYS A 114 1.51 -1.36 37.10
N GLY A 115 2.77 -1.13 36.76
CA GLY A 115 3.90 -1.46 37.62
C GLY A 115 3.97 -2.96 37.95
N GLY A 116 4.83 -3.32 38.91
CA GLY A 116 4.96 -4.69 39.42
C GLY A 116 6.36 -5.28 39.21
N ALA A 117 6.43 -6.59 39.01
CA ALA A 117 7.68 -7.26 38.69
C ALA A 117 8.10 -6.92 37.25
N LYS A 118 9.38 -6.63 37.04
CA LYS A 118 9.92 -6.31 35.72
C LYS A 118 9.68 -7.50 34.78
N PRO A 119 9.07 -7.29 33.59
CA PRO A 119 8.80 -8.37 32.68
C PRO A 119 10.08 -8.93 32.09
N GLU A 120 10.11 -10.25 31.94
CA GLU A 120 11.16 -10.94 31.19
C GLU A 120 10.82 -10.91 29.70
N TYR A 121 11.75 -10.40 28.91
CA TYR A 121 11.63 -10.28 27.46
C TYR A 121 12.25 -11.50 26.78
N GLN A 122 11.63 -11.98 25.71
CA GLN A 122 12.24 -12.99 24.84
C GLN A 122 13.32 -12.33 23.99
N THR A 123 14.42 -13.03 23.74
CA THR A 123 15.45 -12.55 22.79
C THR A 123 14.92 -12.72 21.38
N CYS A 124 14.55 -11.61 20.74
CA CYS A 124 14.04 -11.60 19.38
C CYS A 124 15.18 -11.41 18.37
N PRO A 125 15.15 -12.07 17.20
CA PRO A 125 16.10 -11.81 16.13
C PRO A 125 16.03 -10.35 15.66
N ASP A 126 17.19 -9.75 15.46
CA ASP A 126 17.32 -8.41 14.88
C ASP A 126 16.98 -8.49 13.38
N ILE A 127 15.90 -7.82 13.00
CA ILE A 127 15.43 -7.75 11.60
C ILE A 127 16.39 -6.92 10.74
N SER A 128 17.34 -6.22 11.38
CA SER A 128 18.42 -5.46 10.74
C SER A 128 19.62 -6.31 10.33
N ASN A 129 19.69 -7.61 10.72
CA ASN A 129 20.84 -8.46 10.42
C ASN A 129 20.42 -9.81 9.78
N PRO A 130 20.53 -9.96 8.45
CA PRO A 130 20.16 -11.20 7.75
C PRO A 130 21.08 -12.39 8.08
N ALA A 131 22.19 -12.19 8.80
CA ALA A 131 23.13 -13.26 9.13
C ALA A 131 22.59 -14.33 10.10
N THR A 132 21.53 -14.02 10.87
CA THR A 132 21.00 -14.93 11.90
C THR A 132 19.97 -15.95 11.39
N LEU A 133 19.57 -15.89 10.11
CA LEU A 133 18.62 -16.83 9.51
C LEU A 133 19.29 -18.10 8.92
N ILE A 134 20.63 -18.21 8.93
CA ILE A 134 21.37 -19.31 8.28
C ILE A 134 22.17 -20.15 9.29
N THR A 135 21.63 -20.44 10.49
CA THR A 135 22.39 -21.25 11.48
C THR A 135 21.67 -22.51 11.98
N ARG A 136 20.60 -22.99 11.33
CA ARG A 136 19.96 -24.26 11.73
C ARG A 136 19.51 -25.21 10.63
N LEU A 137 20.18 -25.24 9.48
CA LEU A 137 20.10 -26.37 8.55
C LEU A 137 21.48 -26.72 7.97
N THR A 138 22.44 -27.01 8.83
CA THR A 138 23.61 -27.82 8.44
C THR A 138 23.19 -29.29 8.38
N ARG A 139 22.79 -29.76 7.19
CA ARG A 139 23.03 -31.14 6.79
C ARG A 139 24.00 -31.13 5.61
N THR A 140 25.23 -31.47 5.98
CA THR A 140 26.39 -31.88 5.21
C THR A 140 26.05 -32.48 3.84
N LEU A 141 26.48 -31.86 2.74
CA LEU A 141 27.13 -32.53 1.60
C LEU A 141 28.02 -31.52 0.83
N ALA A 142 29.31 -31.84 0.90
CA ALA A 142 30.52 -31.50 0.13
C ALA A 142 30.55 -30.43 -1.01
N PRO A 143 31.73 -29.84 -1.25
CA PRO A 143 31.96 -28.75 -2.21
C PRO A 143 32.43 -29.27 -3.59
N SER A 144 31.90 -28.69 -4.66
CA SER A 144 32.53 -28.73 -5.98
C SER A 144 32.61 -27.31 -6.55
N SER A 145 33.77 -26.70 -6.39
CA SER A 145 34.15 -25.44 -7.04
C SER A 145 34.38 -25.65 -8.54
N PRO A 146 34.01 -24.69 -9.38
CA PRO A 146 34.77 -24.36 -10.58
C PRO A 146 35.59 -23.06 -10.39
N PRO A 147 36.60 -22.80 -11.26
CA PRO A 147 37.74 -21.92 -11.00
C PRO A 147 37.42 -20.41 -11.09
N PRO A 148 38.31 -19.53 -10.61
CA PRO A 148 38.11 -18.09 -10.67
C PRO A 148 38.41 -17.59 -12.09
N THR A 149 37.38 -17.19 -12.82
CA THR A 149 37.54 -16.34 -14.01
C THR A 149 37.86 -14.92 -13.55
N LYS A 150 39.15 -14.58 -13.58
CA LYS A 150 39.60 -13.20 -13.76
C LYS A 150 39.01 -12.70 -15.08
N SER A 151 38.14 -11.70 -15.06
CA SER A 151 38.12 -10.72 -16.16
C SER A 151 37.30 -9.48 -15.82
N THR A 152 38.03 -8.36 -15.86
CA THR A 152 37.59 -7.04 -16.32
C THR A 152 36.40 -6.37 -15.64
N LYS A 153 36.76 -5.44 -14.75
CA LYS A 153 36.15 -4.11 -14.57
C LYS A 153 35.44 -3.64 -15.86
N PRO A 154 34.13 -3.34 -15.85
CA PRO A 154 33.54 -2.58 -16.93
C PRO A 154 34.18 -1.20 -16.94
N ALA A 155 34.79 -0.90 -18.08
CA ALA A 155 35.32 0.40 -18.41
C ALA A 155 34.22 1.47 -18.24
N SER A 156 34.63 2.59 -17.66
CA SER A 156 34.08 3.90 -17.95
C SER A 156 33.88 4.02 -19.47
N SER A 157 32.64 3.93 -19.94
CA SER A 157 32.29 4.20 -21.32
C SER A 157 31.20 5.27 -21.35
N THR A 158 31.63 6.44 -21.79
CA THR A 158 30.86 7.47 -22.52
C THR A 158 29.52 7.87 -21.90
N LYS A 159 29.60 8.96 -21.11
CA LYS A 159 28.58 10.00 -20.97
C LYS A 159 27.78 10.14 -22.29
N PRO A 160 26.48 9.79 -22.33
CA PRO A 160 25.64 10.26 -23.41
C PRO A 160 25.53 11.78 -23.27
N THR A 161 25.80 12.48 -24.36
CA THR A 161 25.53 13.91 -24.52
C THR A 161 24.13 14.22 -24.00
N PRO A 162 23.94 15.18 -23.08
CA PRO A 162 22.62 15.53 -22.60
C PRO A 162 21.84 16.18 -23.74
N THR A 163 20.93 15.42 -24.35
CA THR A 163 19.69 16.02 -24.86
C THR A 163 19.12 16.87 -23.73
N PRO A 164 18.61 18.09 -23.97
CA PRO A 164 17.98 18.87 -22.93
C PRO A 164 16.68 18.18 -22.51
N SER A 165 16.81 17.11 -21.71
CA SER A 165 15.70 16.47 -21.04
C SER A 165 15.24 17.48 -20.00
N PHE A 166 14.13 18.14 -20.30
CA PHE A 166 13.40 18.88 -19.29
C PHE A 166 13.29 18.01 -18.03
N PRO A 167 13.57 18.56 -16.85
CA PRO A 167 13.48 17.81 -15.62
C PRO A 167 12.06 17.25 -15.50
N LYS A 168 11.93 15.92 -15.36
CA LYS A 168 10.65 15.22 -15.16
C LYS A 168 10.67 14.61 -13.78
N ASN A 169 9.51 14.52 -13.14
CA ASN A 169 9.39 13.77 -11.88
C ASN A 169 9.78 12.30 -12.11
N PRO A 170 10.71 11.73 -11.31
CA PRO A 170 11.01 10.30 -11.36
C PRO A 170 9.76 9.46 -11.07
N LEU A 171 9.71 8.25 -11.63
CA LEU A 171 8.62 7.31 -11.36
C LEU A 171 8.87 6.52 -10.08
N CYS A 172 7.78 6.28 -9.34
CA CYS A 172 7.77 5.42 -8.15
C CYS A 172 6.58 4.45 -8.18
N GLY A 173 6.51 3.54 -7.21
CA GLY A 173 5.46 2.51 -7.18
C GLY A 173 5.73 1.35 -8.13
N GLY A 174 4.70 0.65 -8.60
CA GLY A 174 4.84 -0.46 -9.56
C GLY A 174 4.68 -1.88 -9.01
N GLY A 175 3.80 -2.08 -8.03
CA GLY A 175 3.38 -3.40 -7.55
C GLY A 175 4.45 -4.24 -6.84
N ARG A 176 4.02 -5.40 -6.31
CA ARG A 176 4.78 -6.23 -5.36
C ARG A 176 6.10 -6.83 -5.88
N GLY A 177 6.34 -6.80 -7.19
CA GLY A 177 7.57 -7.33 -7.81
C GLY A 177 8.58 -6.28 -8.25
N ASN A 178 8.19 -5.01 -8.36
CA ASN A 178 9.04 -3.96 -8.93
C ASN A 178 8.73 -2.57 -8.35
N TYR A 179 8.60 -2.50 -7.02
CA TYR A 179 8.34 -1.26 -6.33
C TYR A 179 9.54 -0.31 -6.44
N ARG A 180 9.38 0.75 -7.24
CA ARG A 180 10.37 1.82 -7.40
C ARG A 180 10.25 2.79 -6.23
N GLN A 181 11.28 2.87 -5.42
CA GLN A 181 11.39 3.85 -4.35
C GLN A 181 11.92 5.18 -4.89
N CYS A 182 11.44 6.28 -4.29
CA CYS A 182 12.00 7.59 -4.53
C CYS A 182 13.36 7.74 -3.82
N ALA A 183 14.17 8.70 -4.29
CA ALA A 183 15.40 9.07 -3.61
C ALA A 183 15.11 9.69 -2.23
N ASP A 184 16.13 9.75 -1.37
CA ASP A 184 15.99 10.32 -0.02
C ASP A 184 15.44 11.75 -0.05
N GLY A 185 14.43 12.00 0.78
CA GLY A 185 13.74 13.29 0.84
C GLY A 185 12.69 13.53 -0.25
N TRP A 186 12.33 12.50 -1.01
CA TRP A 186 11.23 12.53 -1.98
C TRP A 186 10.14 11.55 -1.56
N THR A 187 8.89 11.96 -1.76
CA THR A 187 7.70 11.17 -1.44
C THR A 187 7.09 10.64 -2.72
N CYS A 188 6.68 9.38 -2.72
CA CYS A 188 5.92 8.79 -3.82
C CYS A 188 4.45 9.18 -3.67
N ILE A 189 3.90 9.84 -4.68
CA ILE A 189 2.48 10.21 -4.73
C ILE A 189 1.84 9.70 -6.03
N LYS A 190 0.51 9.56 -6.03
CA LYS A 190 -0.25 9.44 -7.26
C LYS A 190 0.03 10.63 -8.19
N ASP A 191 0.23 10.36 -9.48
CA ASP A 191 0.38 11.43 -10.49
C ASP A 191 -0.94 12.20 -10.62
N PRO A 192 -1.01 13.49 -10.20
CA PRO A 192 -2.26 14.25 -10.22
C PRO A 192 -2.79 14.51 -11.64
N ARG A 193 -1.93 14.33 -12.65
CA ARG A 193 -2.28 14.52 -14.07
C ARG A 193 -2.89 13.28 -14.71
N LYS A 194 -2.85 12.13 -14.03
CA LYS A 194 -3.34 10.87 -14.58
C LYS A 194 -4.56 10.38 -13.82
N PRO A 195 -5.68 10.08 -14.51
CA PRO A 195 -6.79 9.41 -13.88
C PRO A 195 -6.39 7.98 -13.47
N GLY A 196 -7.06 7.44 -12.46
CA GLY A 196 -6.80 6.10 -11.93
C GLY A 196 -6.43 6.09 -10.46
N CYS A 197 -6.04 4.92 -9.94
CA CYS A 197 -5.77 4.75 -8.51
C CYS A 197 -4.34 5.12 -8.10
N GLY A 198 -3.34 4.94 -8.98
CA GLY A 198 -1.95 5.27 -8.65
C GLY A 198 -1.23 4.19 -7.84
N PRO A 199 -0.16 4.53 -7.10
CA PRO A 199 0.65 3.57 -6.33
C PRO A 199 -0.13 2.82 -5.24
N GLU A 200 -1.27 3.34 -4.80
CA GLU A 200 -2.18 2.74 -3.83
C GLU A 200 -2.85 1.45 -4.37
N CYS A 201 -3.07 1.34 -5.68
CA CYS A 201 -3.54 0.12 -6.34
C CYS A 201 -2.44 -0.57 -7.15
N ASP A 202 -1.23 -0.64 -6.58
CA ASP A 202 -0.06 -1.26 -7.22
C ASP A 202 0.37 -0.58 -8.55
N GLY A 203 -0.17 0.60 -8.87
CA GLY A 203 0.17 1.37 -10.06
C GLY A 203 1.48 2.16 -9.92
N PHE A 204 1.79 2.96 -10.94
CA PHE A 204 2.91 3.91 -10.88
C PHE A 204 2.44 5.26 -10.33
N GLY A 205 3.31 5.87 -9.52
CA GLY A 205 3.24 7.25 -9.08
C GLY A 205 4.42 8.07 -9.58
N ILE A 206 4.52 9.29 -9.06
CA ILE A 206 5.63 10.20 -9.28
C ILE A 206 6.30 10.56 -7.95
N CYS A 207 7.62 10.74 -8.00
CA CYS A 207 8.38 11.28 -6.89
C CYS A 207 8.28 12.80 -6.88
N VAL A 208 7.92 13.35 -5.73
CA VAL A 208 7.86 14.80 -5.48
C VAL A 208 8.63 15.14 -4.21
N LYS A 209 9.21 16.33 -4.16
CA LYS A 209 9.73 16.88 -2.89
C LYS A 209 8.54 17.37 -2.07
N ASP A 210 8.64 17.24 -0.75
CA ASP A 210 7.62 17.76 0.17
C ASP A 210 7.77 19.28 0.30
N LYS A 211 7.31 19.99 -0.74
CA LYS A 211 7.26 21.44 -0.84
C LYS A 211 5.85 21.84 -1.22
N MET A 212 5.16 22.44 -0.25
CA MET A 212 3.84 23.01 -0.44
C MET A 212 3.92 24.20 -1.40
N CYS A 213 2.97 24.27 -2.32
CA CYS A 213 2.67 25.43 -3.14
C CYS A 213 1.16 25.76 -3.02
N GLY A 214 0.71 26.86 -3.60
CA GLY A 214 -0.69 27.29 -3.48
C GLY A 214 -1.03 27.73 -2.05
N GLY A 215 -2.20 27.33 -1.57
CA GLY A 215 -2.77 27.78 -0.32
C GLY A 215 -3.28 29.22 -0.37
N ILE A 216 -3.90 29.69 0.71
CA ILE A 216 -4.33 31.11 0.90
C ILE A 216 -3.18 32.10 0.60
N ALA A 217 -1.95 31.69 0.91
CA ALA A 217 -0.75 32.50 0.72
C ALA A 217 -0.24 32.51 -0.74
N GLY A 218 -0.76 31.66 -1.62
CA GLY A 218 -0.39 31.61 -3.04
C GLY A 218 1.08 31.26 -3.26
N PHE A 219 1.65 30.33 -2.48
CA PHE A 219 3.07 29.99 -2.59
C PHE A 219 3.41 29.42 -3.98
N GLY A 220 4.40 30.01 -4.64
CA GLY A 220 4.92 29.51 -5.91
C GLY A 220 5.83 28.30 -5.73
N CYS A 221 6.02 27.54 -6.81
CA CYS A 221 7.00 26.47 -6.82
C CYS A 221 8.44 27.00 -6.79
N PRO A 222 9.36 26.30 -6.10
CA PRO A 222 10.71 26.80 -5.85
C PRO A 222 11.58 26.83 -7.11
N GLU A 223 11.30 25.97 -8.09
CA GLU A 223 12.07 25.84 -9.32
C GLU A 223 11.26 26.36 -10.51
N LYS A 224 11.91 27.10 -11.41
CA LYS A 224 11.27 27.69 -12.59
C LYS A 224 10.87 26.58 -13.58
N GLY A 225 9.59 26.54 -13.97
CA GLY A 225 9.04 25.51 -14.87
C GLY A 225 8.34 24.35 -14.13
N MET A 226 8.26 24.41 -12.81
CA MET A 226 7.32 23.59 -12.04
C MET A 226 5.95 24.26 -12.00
N VAL A 227 4.91 23.44 -12.02
CA VAL A 227 3.53 23.84 -11.82
C VAL A 227 3.01 23.30 -10.50
N CYS A 228 2.27 24.15 -9.81
CA CYS A 228 1.57 23.78 -8.61
C CYS A 228 0.27 23.07 -8.98
N VAL A 229 0.13 21.82 -8.55
CA VAL A 229 -1.11 21.04 -8.71
C VAL A 229 -1.63 20.63 -7.34
N ASP A 230 -2.93 20.37 -7.25
CA ASP A 230 -3.59 19.90 -6.03
C ASP A 230 -2.90 18.65 -5.45
N ASP A 231 -2.67 18.62 -4.13
CA ASP A 231 -2.00 17.49 -3.48
C ASP A 231 -3.00 16.33 -3.26
N PRO A 232 -2.89 15.19 -3.97
CA PRO A 232 -3.85 14.09 -3.84
C PRO A 232 -3.79 13.38 -2.48
N ARG A 233 -2.84 13.75 -1.61
CA ARG A 233 -2.73 13.25 -0.24
C ARG A 233 -3.62 14.00 0.75
N ASP A 234 -4.12 15.18 0.37
CA ASP A 234 -4.98 15.98 1.23
C ASP A 234 -6.47 15.81 0.87
N ASP A 235 -7.34 16.15 1.83
CA ASP A 235 -8.79 16.11 1.65
C ASP A 235 -9.31 17.44 1.05
N CYS A 236 -8.41 18.34 0.61
CA CYS A 236 -8.70 19.70 0.16
C CYS A 236 -8.91 19.72 -1.36
N SER A 237 -10.01 19.12 -1.82
CA SER A 237 -10.36 19.19 -3.24
C SER A 237 -10.96 20.56 -3.60
N VAL A 238 -10.56 21.14 -4.73
CA VAL A 238 -11.15 22.39 -5.29
C VAL A 238 -12.69 22.34 -5.42
N ASP A 239 -13.24 21.14 -5.62
CA ASP A 239 -14.69 20.87 -5.72
C ASP A 239 -15.45 21.03 -4.40
N LYS A 240 -14.73 21.07 -3.26
CA LYS A 240 -15.27 21.22 -1.90
C LYS A 240 -14.96 22.59 -1.29
N GLY A 241 -14.48 23.53 -2.10
CA GLY A 241 -14.41 24.95 -1.76
C GLY A 241 -13.05 25.47 -1.32
N GLY A 242 -12.07 25.52 -2.23
CA GLY A 242 -10.87 26.32 -1.95
C GLY A 242 -9.98 26.60 -3.17
N ALA A 243 -9.86 27.88 -3.52
CA ALA A 243 -8.65 28.43 -4.16
C ALA A 243 -7.44 28.45 -3.18
N ASP A 244 -7.66 27.95 -1.97
CA ASP A 244 -6.85 28.06 -0.77
C ASP A 244 -6.18 26.72 -0.37
N CYS A 245 -6.23 25.71 -1.23
CA CYS A 245 -5.70 24.38 -0.95
C CYS A 245 -4.18 24.28 -1.19
N SER A 246 -3.52 23.48 -0.36
CA SER A 246 -2.12 23.10 -0.53
C SER A 246 -1.94 22.28 -1.79
N GLY A 247 -0.98 22.69 -2.61
CA GLY A 247 -0.55 21.92 -3.77
C GLY A 247 0.84 21.34 -3.60
N VAL A 248 1.19 20.50 -4.56
CA VAL A 248 2.51 19.92 -4.76
C VAL A 248 3.12 20.41 -6.07
N CYS A 249 4.42 20.68 -6.03
CA CYS A 249 5.16 21.11 -7.21
C CYS A 249 5.57 19.93 -8.08
N ILE A 250 5.09 19.93 -9.32
CA ILE A 250 5.46 18.94 -10.33
C ILE A 250 6.06 19.61 -11.56
N TRP A 251 6.88 18.88 -12.30
CA TRP A 251 7.39 19.35 -13.58
C TRP A 251 6.34 19.17 -14.66
N GLU A 252 6.09 20.20 -15.46
CA GLU A 252 5.28 20.05 -16.66
C GLU A 252 5.94 19.05 -17.61
N LYS A 253 5.14 18.09 -18.08
CA LYS A 253 5.55 17.28 -19.22
C LYS A 253 5.42 18.23 -20.41
N ASN A 254 6.53 18.80 -20.87
CA ASN A 254 6.56 19.32 -22.22
C ASN A 254 6.31 18.13 -23.14
N GLU A 255 5.08 17.99 -23.60
CA GLU A 255 4.73 17.15 -24.73
C GLU A 255 5.38 17.83 -25.93
N GLY A 256 6.65 17.49 -26.15
CA GLY A 256 7.34 17.82 -27.36
C GLY A 256 6.49 17.31 -28.51
N THR A 257 5.98 18.26 -29.28
CA THR A 257 5.59 18.18 -30.67
C THR A 257 6.49 17.22 -31.46
N GLU A 258 6.09 15.96 -31.50
CA GLU A 258 6.24 14.99 -32.60
C GLU A 258 4.86 14.33 -32.60
N GLU A 259 3.90 14.64 -33.47
CA GLU A 259 3.95 14.49 -34.92
C GLU A 259 3.04 15.54 -35.58
N GLY A 260 3.63 16.31 -36.49
CA GLY A 260 2.97 17.36 -37.24
C GLY A 260 3.89 17.88 -38.32
N LEU A 261 4.38 16.98 -39.19
CA LEU A 261 4.80 17.22 -40.57
C LEU A 261 5.12 15.90 -41.27
#